data_AF-A0AAW0YEN9-F1
#
_entry.id   AF-A0AAW0YEN9-F1
#
_cell.length_a   1.000
_cell.length_b   1.000
_cell.length_c   1.000
_cell.angle_alpha   90.00
_cell.angle_beta   90.00
_cell.angle_gamma   90.00
#
_symmetry.space_group_name_H-M   'P 1'
#
loop_
_entity.id
_entity.type
_entity.pdbx_description
1 polymer ?
#
loop_
_entity_poly.entity_id
_entity_poly.type
_entity_poly.pdbx_seq_one_letter_code
_entity_poly.pdbx_strand_id
1 'polypeptide(L)'
;LNYQCVTKKVCSEMGLLLYESKDRNKKECVSVCPYGYSNESIQEREKNVMTCRKCIEPCAKTCPSQLVNTIAKAQKLTGCTKIDGPLIISITGGKAVAKELTASLGMIEEVTHFLWVFESHALISLNFLRSLKVIGGKKLYNGRYALYVHNNDNLEDIWSSENLVNLTITE
;
A
#
# COMPACT_ATOMS: atom_id res chain seq x y z
N LEU A 1 12.04 -16.29 24.65
CA LEU A 1 10.74 -15.88 24.08
C LEU A 1 9.64 -16.52 24.93
N ASN A 2 8.86 -15.70 25.63
CA ASN A 2 7.74 -16.16 26.46
C ASN A 2 6.48 -16.24 25.58
N TYR A 3 6.08 -17.45 25.21
CA TYR A 3 4.79 -17.68 24.56
C TYR A 3 3.79 -18.11 25.63
N GLN A 4 2.66 -17.40 25.72
CA GLN A 4 1.57 -17.74 26.62
C GLN A 4 0.29 -17.93 25.80
N CYS A 5 -0.44 -19.01 26.06
CA CYS A 5 -1.76 -19.24 25.51
C CYS A 5 -2.78 -18.57 26.41
N VAL A 6 -3.60 -17.69 25.85
CA VAL A 6 -4.68 -17.01 26.56
C VAL A 6 -6.03 -17.31 25.90
N THR A 7 -7.12 -17.13 26.65
CA THR A 7 -8.47 -17.28 26.10
C THR A 7 -8.83 -16.08 25.24
N LYS A 8 -9.83 -16.23 24.36
CA LYS A 8 -10.37 -15.11 23.54
C LYS A 8 -10.76 -13.90 24.39
N LYS A 9 -11.32 -14.15 25.57
CA LYS A 9 -11.73 -13.12 26.53
C LYS A 9 -10.52 -12.33 27.05
N VAL A 10 -9.49 -13.01 27.53
CA VAL A 10 -8.26 -12.38 28.05
C VAL A 10 -7.55 -11.58 26.95
N CYS A 11 -7.49 -12.12 25.73
CA CYS A 11 -6.96 -11.42 24.56
C CYS A 11 -7.66 -10.08 24.28
N SER A 12 -9.00 -10.09 24.37
CA SER A 12 -9.83 -8.91 24.16
C SER A 12 -9.67 -7.91 25.30
N GLU A 13 -9.57 -8.38 26.56
CA GLU A 13 -9.31 -7.55 27.74
C GLU A 13 -7.92 -6.89 27.71
N MET A 14 -6.95 -7.51 27.03
CA MET A 14 -5.64 -6.92 26.73
C MET A 14 -5.69 -5.87 25.60
N GLY A 15 -6.84 -5.65 24.96
CA GLY A 15 -6.99 -4.76 23.82
C GLY A 15 -6.35 -5.27 22.53
N LEU A 16 -6.13 -6.59 22.42
CA LEU A 16 -5.55 -7.22 21.23
C LEU A 16 -6.65 -7.75 20.30
N LEU A 17 -6.27 -7.95 19.04
CA LEU A 17 -7.13 -8.46 17.97
C LEU A 17 -7.07 -9.98 17.94
N LEU A 18 -8.24 -10.62 17.86
CA LEU A 18 -8.34 -12.06 17.62
C LEU A 18 -8.03 -12.34 16.15
N TYR A 19 -6.94 -13.07 15.88
CA TYR A 19 -6.60 -13.48 14.52
C TYR A 19 -6.74 -14.99 14.36
N GLU A 20 -7.51 -15.40 13.34
CA GLU A 20 -7.71 -16.80 12.98
C GLU A 20 -7.54 -16.99 11.47
N SER A 21 -6.54 -17.78 11.08
CA SER A 21 -6.26 -18.10 9.69
C SER A 21 -6.51 -19.58 9.43
N LYS A 22 -7.63 -19.87 8.75
CA LYS A 22 -8.01 -21.24 8.36
C LYS A 22 -6.92 -21.91 7.51
N ASP A 23 -6.34 -21.18 6.56
CA ASP A 23 -5.32 -21.69 5.62
C ASP A 23 -4.03 -22.15 6.30
N ARG A 24 -3.69 -21.55 7.45
CA ARG A 24 -2.45 -21.82 8.20
C ARG A 24 -2.70 -22.54 9.52
N ASN A 25 -3.95 -22.90 9.79
CA ASN A 25 -4.43 -23.41 11.07
C ASN A 25 -3.84 -22.65 12.29
N LYS A 26 -3.84 -21.32 12.21
CA LYS A 26 -3.14 -20.44 13.16
C LYS A 26 -4.13 -19.53 13.88
N LYS A 27 -4.04 -19.49 15.21
CA LYS A 27 -4.82 -18.57 16.08
C LYS A 27 -3.89 -17.80 16.98
N GLU A 28 -3.94 -16.48 16.94
CA GLU A 28 -3.05 -15.61 17.71
C GLU A 28 -3.79 -14.36 18.21
N CYS A 29 -3.25 -13.79 19.28
CA CYS A 29 -3.55 -12.44 19.73
C CYS A 29 -2.52 -11.50 19.13
N VAL A 30 -2.96 -10.56 18.30
CA VAL A 30 -2.06 -9.64 17.59
C VAL A 30 -2.45 -8.20 17.86
N SER A 31 -1.47 -7.30 17.92
CA SER A 31 -1.72 -5.86 18.04
C SER A 31 -2.15 -5.23 16.71
N VAL A 32 -1.84 -5.88 15.59
CA VAL A 32 -2.18 -5.43 14.24
C VAL A 32 -2.55 -6.65 13.39
N CYS A 33 -3.62 -6.56 12.61
CA CYS A 33 -3.99 -7.65 11.72
C CYS A 33 -2.91 -7.93 10.67
N PRO A 34 -2.61 -9.21 10.38
CA PRO A 34 -1.69 -9.58 9.31
C PRO A 34 -2.17 -9.08 7.94
N TYR A 35 -1.24 -9.02 6.98
CA TYR A 35 -1.58 -8.66 5.60
C TYR A 35 -2.71 -9.54 5.04
N GLY A 36 -3.67 -8.89 4.36
CA GLY A 36 -4.89 -9.54 3.86
C GLY A 36 -6.01 -9.67 4.91
N TYR A 37 -5.84 -9.11 6.11
CA TYR A 37 -6.87 -9.03 7.14
C TYR A 37 -7.11 -7.58 7.60
N SER A 38 -8.35 -7.25 7.94
CA SER A 38 -8.75 -5.94 8.46
C SER A 38 -9.38 -6.09 9.85
N ASN A 39 -9.28 -5.02 10.65
CA ASN A 39 -9.89 -4.97 11.97
C ASN A 39 -11.40 -4.87 11.82
N GLU A 40 -12.13 -5.78 12.44
CA GLU A 40 -13.59 -5.77 12.46
C GLU A 40 -14.09 -5.95 13.90
N SER A 41 -15.11 -5.18 14.28
CA SER A 41 -15.79 -5.37 15.56
C SER A 41 -16.95 -6.34 15.37
N ILE A 42 -16.88 -7.50 16.01
CA ILE A 42 -18.00 -8.45 16.07
C ILE A 42 -18.68 -8.30 17.43
N GLN A 43 -20.00 -8.20 17.43
CA GLN A 43 -20.80 -8.29 18.65
C GLN A 43 -20.90 -9.75 19.08
N GLU A 44 -20.20 -10.11 20.15
CA GLU A 44 -20.36 -11.40 20.83
C GLU A 44 -20.93 -11.16 22.23
N ARG A 45 -22.15 -11.69 22.50
CA ARG A 45 -22.78 -11.68 23.84
C ARG A 45 -22.72 -10.30 24.52
N GLU A 46 -23.22 -9.29 23.81
CA GLU A 46 -23.30 -7.89 24.26
C GLU A 46 -21.95 -7.18 24.48
N LYS A 47 -20.83 -7.76 24.02
CA LYS A 47 -19.52 -7.10 23.98
C LYS A 47 -18.99 -6.99 22.56
N ASN A 48 -18.38 -5.84 22.26
CA ASN A 48 -17.64 -5.65 21.02
C ASN A 48 -16.28 -6.31 21.16
N VAL A 49 -16.04 -7.33 20.34
CA VAL A 49 -14.77 -8.04 20.25
C VAL A 49 -14.10 -7.64 18.96
N MET A 50 -12.85 -7.18 19.03
CA MET A 50 -12.09 -6.83 17.84
C MET A 50 -11.40 -8.08 17.26
N THR A 51 -11.63 -8.35 15.99
CA THR A 51 -11.11 -9.51 15.28
C THR A 51 -10.45 -9.10 13.96
N CYS A 52 -9.63 -9.99 13.43
CA CYS A 52 -9.07 -9.88 12.09
C CYS A 52 -9.93 -10.66 11.11
N ARG A 53 -10.65 -9.94 10.25
CA ARG A 53 -11.39 -10.53 9.14
C ARG A 53 -10.56 -10.53 7.87
N LYS A 54 -10.46 -11.69 7.21
CA LYS A 54 -9.82 -11.82 5.89
C LYS A 54 -10.58 -10.92 4.90
N CYS A 55 -9.87 -10.02 4.25
CA CYS A 55 -10.47 -9.14 3.26
C CYS A 55 -10.84 -9.96 2.02
N ILE A 56 -11.98 -9.65 1.40
CA ILE A 56 -12.43 -10.29 0.16
C ILE A 56 -11.56 -9.79 -1.00
N GLU A 57 -11.28 -8.49 -1.01
CA GLU A 57 -10.34 -7.78 -1.89
C GLU A 57 -9.10 -7.34 -1.09
N PRO A 58 -8.02 -6.85 -1.72
CA PRO A 58 -6.91 -6.24 -0.99
C PRO A 58 -7.42 -5.25 0.07
N CYS A 59 -7.02 -5.43 1.33
CA CYS A 59 -7.51 -4.59 2.41
C CYS A 59 -7.18 -3.13 2.11
N ALA A 60 -8.20 -2.27 2.02
CA ALA A 60 -8.00 -0.87 1.75
C ALA A 60 -7.17 -0.24 2.88
N LYS A 61 -5.97 0.24 2.54
CA LYS A 61 -5.09 0.96 3.48
C LYS A 61 -4.74 2.29 2.85
N THR A 62 -5.23 3.36 3.48
CA THR A 62 -4.90 4.72 3.08
C THR A 62 -3.65 5.17 3.81
N CYS A 63 -2.70 5.72 3.07
CA CYS A 63 -1.42 6.21 3.57
C CYS A 63 -1.22 7.66 3.14
N PRO A 64 -0.48 8.48 3.91
CA PRO A 64 -0.23 9.86 3.53
C PRO A 64 0.67 9.95 2.30
N SER A 65 0.68 11.13 1.68
CA SER A 65 1.67 11.54 0.67
C SER A 65 3.10 11.20 1.08
N GLN A 66 3.93 10.84 0.09
CA GLN A 66 5.30 10.46 0.33
C GLN A 66 6.21 10.84 -0.85
N LEU A 67 7.40 11.36 -0.52
CA LEU A 67 8.54 11.43 -1.41
C LEU A 67 9.37 10.15 -1.28
N VAL A 68 9.28 9.28 -2.28
CA VAL A 68 10.05 8.04 -2.39
C VAL A 68 11.36 8.34 -3.12
N ASN A 69 12.38 8.71 -2.35
CA ASN A 69 13.75 8.87 -2.87
C ASN A 69 14.76 7.84 -2.33
N THR A 70 14.29 6.91 -1.49
CA THR A 70 15.06 5.77 -1.00
C THR A 70 14.15 4.55 -0.84
N ILE A 71 14.75 3.35 -0.84
CA ILE A 71 14.03 2.11 -0.59
C ILE A 71 13.33 2.11 0.77
N ALA A 72 13.99 2.63 1.81
CA ALA A 72 13.38 2.72 3.14
C ALA A 72 12.11 3.57 3.16
N LYS A 73 12.04 4.64 2.35
CA LYS A 73 10.82 5.44 2.22
C LYS A 73 9.74 4.74 1.42
N ALA A 74 10.10 3.94 0.41
CA ALA A 74 9.16 3.07 -0.30
C ALA A 74 8.55 2.04 0.66
N GLN A 75 9.37 1.38 1.48
CA GLN A 75 8.94 0.33 2.40
C GLN A 75 7.91 0.81 3.44
N LYS A 76 7.89 2.11 3.77
CA LYS A 76 6.83 2.71 4.61
C LYS A 76 5.44 2.63 3.97
N LEU A 77 5.36 2.55 2.65
CA LEU A 77 4.13 2.42 1.87
C LEU A 77 3.73 0.96 1.62
N THR A 78 4.46 -0.01 2.17
CA THR A 78 4.10 -1.42 2.06
C THR A 78 2.68 -1.65 2.58
N GLY A 79 1.86 -2.30 1.76
CA GLY A 79 0.47 -2.62 2.05
C GLY A 79 -0.51 -1.47 1.77
N CYS A 80 -0.05 -0.28 1.39
CA CYS A 80 -0.95 0.83 1.06
C CYS A 80 -1.64 0.56 -0.28
N THR A 81 -2.95 0.75 -0.33
CA THR A 81 -3.77 0.69 -1.55
C THR A 81 -4.19 2.06 -2.04
N LYS A 82 -4.19 3.06 -1.15
CA LYS A 82 -4.54 4.44 -1.47
C LYS A 82 -3.52 5.41 -0.87
N ILE A 83 -3.05 6.35 -1.68
CA ILE A 83 -2.25 7.48 -1.21
C ILE A 83 -3.14 8.72 -1.11
N ASP A 84 -3.30 9.24 0.10
CA ASP A 84 -3.98 10.51 0.33
C ASP A 84 -2.99 11.67 0.20
N GLY A 85 -2.95 12.28 -0.98
CA GLY A 85 -2.00 13.30 -1.38
C GLY A 85 -1.23 12.90 -2.63
N PRO A 86 -0.18 13.65 -3.00
CA PRO A 86 0.66 13.29 -4.13
C PRO A 86 1.60 12.12 -3.78
N LEU A 87 1.89 11.29 -4.77
CA LEU A 87 2.98 10.32 -4.72
C LEU A 87 4.14 10.87 -5.55
N ILE A 88 5.30 11.04 -4.94
CA ILE A 88 6.47 11.63 -5.59
C ILE A 88 7.60 10.59 -5.58
N ILE A 89 8.19 10.31 -6.74
CA ILE A 89 9.23 9.30 -6.91
C ILE A 89 10.47 9.97 -7.51
N SER A 90 11.60 9.86 -6.81
CA SER A 90 12.89 10.38 -7.25
C SER A 90 14.02 9.47 -6.79
N ILE A 91 14.23 8.37 -7.52
CA ILE A 91 15.16 7.31 -7.12
C ILE A 91 16.35 7.20 -8.10
N THR A 92 17.50 7.66 -7.64
CA THR A 92 18.71 7.75 -8.45
C THR A 92 19.52 6.46 -8.48
N GLY A 93 19.33 5.55 -7.52
CA GLY A 93 20.08 4.30 -7.44
C GLY A 93 19.76 3.42 -6.23
N GLY A 94 20.27 2.19 -6.27
CA GLY A 94 20.10 1.20 -5.20
C GLY A 94 20.27 -0.23 -5.72
N LYS A 95 20.45 -1.20 -4.82
CA LYS A 95 20.45 -2.62 -5.20
C LYS A 95 19.00 -3.08 -5.39
N ALA A 96 18.72 -3.75 -6.50
CA ALA A 96 17.41 -4.36 -6.80
C ALA A 96 16.21 -3.40 -6.69
N VAL A 97 16.37 -2.14 -7.11
CA VAL A 97 15.35 -1.07 -7.00
C VAL A 97 13.98 -1.51 -7.50
N ALA A 98 13.91 -2.08 -8.71
CA ALA A 98 12.63 -2.52 -9.28
C ALA A 98 11.90 -3.54 -8.40
N LYS A 99 12.64 -4.50 -7.82
CA LYS A 99 12.08 -5.53 -6.92
C LYS A 99 11.54 -4.92 -5.63
N GLU A 100 12.32 -4.05 -4.99
CA GLU A 100 11.94 -3.39 -3.74
C GLU A 100 10.74 -2.45 -3.92
N LEU A 101 10.71 -1.68 -5.01
CA LEU A 101 9.57 -0.82 -5.35
C LEU A 101 8.32 -1.66 -5.67
N THR A 102 8.46 -2.78 -6.37
CA THR A 102 7.33 -3.67 -6.68
C THR A 102 6.74 -4.29 -5.41
N ALA A 103 7.58 -4.64 -4.45
CA ALA A 103 7.14 -5.16 -3.14
C ALA A 103 6.48 -4.07 -2.29
N SER A 104 7.01 -2.85 -2.33
CA SER A 104 6.56 -1.76 -1.45
C SER A 104 5.36 -0.99 -1.99
N LEU A 105 5.34 -0.70 -3.30
CA LEU A 105 4.37 0.20 -3.94
C LEU A 105 3.36 -0.54 -4.81
N GLY A 106 3.58 -1.82 -5.12
CA GLY A 106 2.80 -2.55 -6.12
C GLY A 106 1.37 -2.93 -5.73
N MET A 107 0.88 -2.48 -4.57
CA MET A 107 -0.52 -2.61 -4.17
C MET A 107 -1.29 -1.29 -4.23
N ILE A 108 -0.61 -0.18 -4.54
CA ILE A 108 -1.24 1.13 -4.65
C ILE A 108 -2.16 1.10 -5.87
N GLU A 109 -3.44 1.36 -5.64
CA GLU A 109 -4.49 1.41 -6.65
C GLU A 109 -4.90 2.85 -6.98
N GLU A 110 -4.83 3.75 -5.99
CA GLU A 110 -5.25 5.15 -6.13
C GLU A 110 -4.23 6.10 -5.53
N VAL A 111 -3.90 7.16 -6.27
CA VAL A 111 -3.22 8.36 -5.76
C VAL A 111 -4.23 9.50 -5.84
N THR A 112 -4.66 10.09 -4.71
CA THR A 112 -5.78 11.04 -4.73
C THR A 112 -5.48 12.38 -5.41
N HIS A 113 -4.20 12.76 -5.50
CA HIS A 113 -3.75 14.00 -6.14
C HIS A 113 -2.99 13.66 -7.43
N PHE A 114 -1.70 14.00 -7.51
CA PHE A 114 -0.85 13.78 -8.68
C PHE A 114 0.25 12.76 -8.41
N LEU A 115 0.72 12.11 -9.47
CA LEU A 115 1.93 11.30 -9.50
C LEU A 115 3.06 12.11 -10.16
N TRP A 116 4.16 12.28 -9.46
CA TRP A 116 5.34 12.99 -9.98
C TRP A 116 6.57 12.08 -9.95
N VAL A 117 7.14 11.78 -11.11
CA VAL A 117 8.35 10.95 -11.24
C VAL A 117 9.46 11.76 -11.89
N PHE A 118 10.56 11.96 -11.17
CA PHE A 118 11.67 12.76 -11.65
C PHE A 118 13.02 12.32 -11.16
N GLU A 119 14.09 12.63 -11.90
CA GLU A 119 15.48 12.28 -11.53
C GLU A 119 15.64 10.80 -11.14
N SER A 120 14.82 9.94 -11.74
CA SER A 120 14.75 8.52 -11.41
C SER A 120 15.55 7.69 -12.41
N HIS A 121 16.84 7.99 -12.51
CA HIS A 121 17.76 7.37 -13.48
C HIS A 121 17.91 5.84 -13.30
N ALA A 122 17.52 5.28 -12.15
CA ALA A 122 17.55 3.84 -11.93
C ALA A 122 16.32 3.10 -12.50
N LEU A 123 15.31 3.81 -13.00
CA LEU A 123 14.06 3.23 -13.47
C LEU A 123 14.05 3.05 -14.99
N ILE A 124 13.65 1.85 -15.41
CA ILE A 124 13.39 1.52 -16.82
C ILE A 124 11.90 1.62 -17.12
N SER A 125 11.04 1.31 -16.14
CA SER A 125 9.59 1.51 -16.26
C SER A 125 8.89 1.79 -14.93
N LEU A 126 7.62 2.21 -14.96
CA LEU A 126 6.77 2.34 -13.76
C LEU A 126 5.89 1.11 -13.48
N ASN A 127 6.17 -0.03 -14.13
CA ASN A 127 5.41 -1.28 -13.97
C ASN A 127 5.42 -1.84 -12.53
N PHE A 128 6.29 -1.34 -11.65
CA PHE A 128 6.24 -1.65 -10.23
C PHE A 128 4.92 -1.17 -9.57
N LEU A 129 4.23 -0.18 -10.14
CA LEU A 129 2.89 0.27 -9.76
C LEU A 129 1.79 -0.59 -10.43
N ARG A 130 1.94 -1.92 -10.42
CA ARG A 130 1.08 -2.87 -11.16
C ARG A 130 -0.42 -2.82 -10.84
N SER A 131 -0.80 -2.28 -9.68
CA SER A 131 -2.19 -2.20 -9.25
C SER A 131 -2.79 -0.80 -9.44
N LEU A 132 -2.01 0.18 -9.90
CA LEU A 132 -2.46 1.56 -10.03
C LEU A 132 -3.52 1.67 -11.11
N LYS A 133 -4.70 2.16 -10.72
CA LYS A 133 -5.88 2.34 -11.57
C LYS A 133 -6.32 3.79 -11.64
N VAL A 134 -6.04 4.59 -10.61
CA VAL A 134 -6.57 5.96 -10.53
C VAL A 134 -5.50 6.97 -10.10
N ILE A 135 -5.40 8.06 -10.84
CA ILE A 135 -4.72 9.30 -10.43
C ILE A 135 -5.78 10.39 -10.33
N GLY A 136 -6.09 10.79 -9.10
CA GLY A 136 -7.34 11.44 -8.72
C GLY A 136 -7.43 12.94 -9.01
N GLY A 137 -6.32 13.64 -9.27
CA GLY A 137 -6.34 15.02 -9.73
C GLY A 137 -6.83 16.09 -8.73
N LYS A 138 -7.29 15.71 -7.52
CA LYS A 138 -7.83 16.65 -6.50
C LYS A 138 -6.96 17.87 -6.24
N LYS A 139 -5.63 17.71 -6.37
CA LYS A 139 -4.72 18.80 -6.69
C LYS A 139 -3.77 18.34 -7.79
N LEU A 140 -3.39 19.28 -8.63
CA LEU A 140 -2.50 19.07 -9.77
C LEU A 140 -1.11 19.67 -9.48
N TYR A 141 -0.05 19.04 -9.98
CA TYR A 141 1.27 19.62 -9.97
C TYR A 141 1.28 20.91 -10.80
N ASN A 142 1.74 22.01 -10.19
CA ASN A 142 1.67 23.37 -10.76
C ASN A 142 0.28 23.77 -11.30
N GLY A 143 -0.78 23.22 -10.70
CA GLY A 143 -2.16 23.47 -11.13
C GLY A 143 -2.53 22.90 -12.49
N ARG A 144 -1.70 22.03 -13.08
CA ARG A 144 -1.87 21.58 -14.49
C ARG A 144 -1.74 20.07 -14.71
N TYR A 145 -0.91 19.38 -13.94
CA TYR A 145 -0.56 17.99 -14.23
C TYR A 145 -0.98 17.03 -13.13
N ALA A 146 -1.83 16.05 -13.46
CA ALA A 146 -2.12 14.91 -12.60
C ALA A 146 -1.01 13.85 -12.67
N LEU A 147 -0.34 13.74 -13.81
CA LEU A 147 0.87 12.94 -13.99
C LEU A 147 1.97 13.85 -14.54
N TYR A 148 3.13 13.89 -13.87
CA TYR A 148 4.29 14.62 -14.36
C TYR A 148 5.52 13.72 -14.32
N VAL A 149 6.11 13.45 -15.48
CA VAL A 149 7.28 12.57 -15.63
C VAL A 149 8.34 13.34 -16.42
N HIS A 150 9.49 13.62 -15.80
CA HIS A 150 10.56 14.39 -16.44
C HIS A 150 11.93 14.01 -15.88
N ASN A 151 12.99 14.21 -16.67
CA ASN A 151 14.38 13.95 -16.26
C ASN A 151 14.64 12.52 -15.76
N ASN A 152 14.15 11.50 -16.48
CA ASN A 152 14.36 10.09 -16.17
C ASN A 152 15.06 9.41 -17.37
N ASP A 153 16.38 9.56 -17.46
CA ASP A 153 17.14 9.27 -18.69
C ASP A 153 17.04 7.83 -19.20
N ASN A 154 16.82 6.86 -18.30
CA ASN A 154 16.75 5.44 -18.64
C ASN A 154 15.31 4.90 -18.71
N LEU A 155 14.30 5.76 -18.55
CA LEU A 155 12.90 5.35 -18.56
C LEU A 155 12.44 5.12 -20.00
N GLU A 156 12.18 3.87 -20.35
CA GLU A 156 11.73 3.46 -21.69
C GLU A 156 10.20 3.42 -21.78
N ASP A 157 9.54 2.91 -20.73
CA ASP A 157 8.08 2.72 -20.69
C ASP A 157 7.46 3.30 -19.42
N ILE A 158 6.35 4.02 -19.52
CA ILE A 158 5.62 4.46 -18.32
C ILE A 158 4.82 3.26 -17.76
N TRP A 159 4.02 2.59 -18.59
CA TRP A 159 3.30 1.36 -18.26
C TRP A 159 3.26 0.43 -19.47
N SER A 160 3.32 -0.89 -19.24
CA SER A 160 3.05 -1.88 -20.29
C SER A 160 1.62 -1.74 -20.81
N SER A 161 1.39 -2.15 -22.06
CA SER A 161 0.09 -2.11 -22.72
C SER A 161 -1.03 -2.80 -21.92
N GLU A 162 -0.71 -3.86 -21.17
CA GLU A 162 -1.64 -4.57 -20.29
C GLU A 162 -2.07 -3.74 -19.07
N ASN A 163 -1.19 -2.86 -18.56
CA ASN A 163 -1.46 -1.99 -17.41
C ASN A 163 -2.24 -0.72 -17.79
N LEU A 164 -2.10 -0.23 -19.04
CA LEU A 164 -2.75 0.99 -19.52
C LEU A 164 -4.27 0.88 -19.65
N VAL A 165 -4.80 -0.33 -19.88
CA VAL A 165 -6.22 -0.56 -20.16
C VAL A 165 -7.13 -0.10 -19.01
N ASN A 166 -6.59 0.01 -17.79
CA ASN A 166 -7.37 0.30 -16.58
C ASN A 166 -6.96 1.60 -15.86
N LEU A 167 -6.04 2.40 -16.41
CA LEU A 167 -5.60 3.64 -15.76
C LEU A 167 -6.53 4.80 -16.14
N THR A 168 -7.16 5.40 -15.13
CA THR A 168 -7.98 6.61 -15.25
C THR A 168 -7.29 7.79 -14.57
N ILE A 169 -7.18 8.91 -15.29
CA ILE A 169 -6.76 10.19 -14.74
C ILE A 169 -8.02 11.06 -14.65
N THR A 170 -8.42 11.44 -13.44
CA THR A 170 -9.62 12.27 -13.22
C THR A 170 -9.23 13.74 -13.08
N GLU A 171 -10.07 14.63 -13.61
CA GLU A 171 -9.97 16.09 -13.49
C GLU A 171 -10.51 16.61 -12.16
#